data_AF-A0A2V6DUA9-F1
#
_entry.id   AF-A0A2V6DUA9-F1
#
_cell.length_a   1.000
_cell.length_b   1.000
_cell.length_c   1.000
_cell.angle_alpha   90.00
_cell.angle_beta   90.00
_cell.angle_gamma   90.00
#
_symmetry.space_group_name_H-M   'P 1'
#
loop_
_entity.id
_entity.type
_entity.pdbx_description
1 polymer ?
#
loop_
_entity_poly.entity_id
_entity_poly.type
_entity_poly.pdbx_seq_one_letter_code
_entity_poly.pdbx_strand_id
1 'polypeptide(L)'
;IALVHKSGLKAKPEVGIQFGAGGGTKTSELQAEGTSDPAWAIAQASRFLDAGADIIMIESEGITENVRSWRTDVPTLFINELGLDRLMFEAADPDVFAWYIKNYGAEVNLFIDHSQIVQLECLRAGIWGTKNLWGRVVTYKDGPE
;
A
#
# COMPACT_ATOMS: atom_id res chain seq x y z
N ILE A 1 -7.06 6.83 17.70
CA ILE A 1 -6.83 5.38 17.91
C ILE A 1 -7.46 4.90 19.21
N ALA A 2 -7.07 5.41 20.38
CA ALA A 2 -7.66 4.99 21.66
C ALA A 2 -9.20 4.96 21.70
N LEU A 3 -9.87 5.97 21.14
CA LEU A 3 -11.34 5.99 21.05
C LEU A 3 -11.90 4.88 20.15
N VAL A 4 -11.26 4.61 19.00
CA VAL A 4 -11.64 3.54 18.07
C VAL A 4 -11.58 2.18 18.79
N HIS A 5 -10.51 1.95 19.53
CA HIS A 5 -10.32 0.71 20.30
C HIS A 5 -11.30 0.59 21.46
N LYS A 6 -11.59 1.69 22.17
CA LYS A 6 -12.62 1.72 23.22
C LYS A 6 -14.00 1.33 22.69
N SER A 7 -14.26 1.58 21.40
CA SER A 7 -15.48 1.17 20.71
C SER A 7 -15.44 -0.27 20.19
N GLY A 8 -14.38 -1.04 20.45
CA GLY A 8 -14.24 -2.43 19.98
C GLY A 8 -13.86 -2.57 18.50
N LEU A 9 -13.42 -1.49 17.86
CA LEU A 9 -12.99 -1.48 16.45
C LEU A 9 -11.47 -1.52 16.34
N LYS A 10 -10.95 -2.02 15.21
CA LYS A 10 -9.52 -1.96 14.87
C LYS A 10 -9.22 -0.68 14.11
N ALA A 11 -8.22 0.09 14.56
CA ALA A 11 -7.81 1.30 13.86
C ALA A 11 -6.88 0.97 12.69
N LYS A 12 -7.25 1.40 11.48
CA LYS A 12 -6.40 1.41 10.29
C LYS A 12 -6.29 2.85 9.76
N PRO A 13 -5.45 3.68 10.38
CA PRO A 13 -5.24 5.04 9.91
C PRO A 13 -4.50 5.03 8.56
N GLU A 14 -4.70 6.11 7.83
CA GLU A 14 -4.16 6.32 6.49
C GLU A 14 -3.18 7.49 6.50
N VAL A 15 -2.11 7.35 5.71
CA VAL A 15 -1.12 8.40 5.47
C VAL A 15 -0.81 8.46 3.98
N GLY A 16 -0.65 9.69 3.48
CA GLY A 16 -0.26 9.99 2.12
C GLY A 16 0.90 10.99 2.08
N ILE A 17 1.52 11.12 0.90
CA ILE A 17 2.59 12.10 0.65
C ILE A 17 2.12 13.25 -0.27
N GLN A 18 0.85 13.26 -0.66
CA GLN A 18 0.26 14.32 -1.46
C GLN A 18 -0.65 15.19 -0.58
N PHE A 19 -0.53 16.51 -0.69
CA PHE A 19 -1.47 17.43 -0.06
C PHE A 19 -2.78 17.44 -0.85
N GLY A 20 -3.92 17.47 -0.14
CA GLY A 20 -5.25 17.56 -0.76
C GLY A 20 -5.91 16.24 -1.18
N ALA A 21 -5.46 15.12 -0.61
CA ALA A 21 -5.88 13.77 -0.98
C ALA A 21 -7.40 13.54 -0.92
N GLY A 22 -7.92 12.86 -1.95
CA GLY A 22 -9.34 12.60 -2.16
C GLY A 22 -9.73 12.82 -3.63
N GLY A 23 -10.37 11.83 -4.24
CA GLY A 23 -10.69 11.75 -5.69
C GLY A 23 -11.58 12.84 -6.31
N GLY A 24 -11.80 13.97 -5.62
CA GLY A 24 -12.50 15.15 -6.14
C GLY A 24 -11.61 16.26 -6.70
N THR A 25 -10.29 16.21 -6.48
CA THR A 25 -9.35 17.28 -6.88
C THR A 25 -8.68 16.96 -8.21
N LYS A 26 -8.58 17.93 -9.12
CA LYS A 26 -7.98 17.69 -10.45
C LYS A 26 -6.48 17.40 -10.32
N THR A 27 -5.98 16.40 -11.05
CA THR A 27 -4.56 16.02 -11.08
C THR A 27 -3.61 17.21 -11.35
N SER A 28 -4.01 18.19 -12.15
CA SER A 28 -3.20 19.39 -12.43
C SER A 28 -3.05 20.33 -11.24
N GLU A 29 -4.07 20.40 -10.37
CA GLU A 29 -4.07 21.21 -9.15
C GLU A 29 -3.22 20.52 -8.07
N LEU A 30 -3.40 19.20 -7.91
CA LEU A 30 -2.60 18.36 -7.01
C LEU A 30 -1.11 18.33 -7.39
N GLN A 31 -0.78 18.38 -8.69
CA GLN A 31 0.60 18.49 -9.16
C GLN A 31 1.25 19.84 -8.85
N ALA A 32 0.46 20.91 -8.78
CA ALA A 32 0.94 22.25 -8.46
C ALA A 32 1.21 22.43 -6.96
N GLU A 33 0.49 21.72 -6.09
CA GLU A 33 0.71 21.70 -4.64
C GLU A 33 1.97 20.92 -4.25
N GLY A 34 2.44 20.01 -5.12
CA GLY A 34 3.65 19.23 -4.93
C GLY A 34 3.44 18.00 -4.03
N THR A 35 4.52 17.27 -3.77
CA THR A 35 4.52 16.14 -2.83
C THR A 35 5.30 16.54 -1.58
N SER A 36 4.78 16.15 -0.41
CA SER A 36 5.47 16.30 0.85
C SER A 36 6.64 15.33 0.96
N ASP A 37 7.58 15.64 1.85
CA ASP A 37 8.68 14.74 2.17
C ASP A 37 8.11 13.44 2.80
N PRO A 38 8.38 12.25 2.22
CA PRO A 38 7.96 10.97 2.80
C PRO A 38 8.33 10.81 4.28
N ALA A 39 9.43 11.42 4.73
CA ALA A 39 9.85 11.37 6.14
C ALA A 39 8.76 11.89 7.09
N TRP A 40 7.96 12.87 6.67
CA TRP A 40 6.86 13.39 7.48
C TRP A 40 5.72 12.37 7.62
N ALA A 41 5.33 11.74 6.50
CA ALA A 41 4.31 10.70 6.50
C ALA A 41 4.75 9.44 7.28
N ILE A 42 6.03 9.07 7.19
CA ILE A 42 6.63 7.99 8.00
C ILE A 42 6.58 8.33 9.49
N ALA A 43 6.96 9.56 9.88
CA ALA A 43 6.89 9.99 11.26
C ALA A 43 5.46 10.00 11.81
N GLN A 44 4.47 10.35 10.98
CA GLN A 44 3.05 10.29 11.35
C GLN A 44 2.58 8.83 11.51
N ALA A 45 2.94 7.95 10.57
CA ALA A 45 2.65 6.52 10.63
C ALA A 45 3.24 5.88 11.90
N SER A 46 4.49 6.20 12.25
CA SER A 46 5.12 5.75 13.50
C SER A 46 4.29 6.15 14.72
N ARG A 47 3.85 7.41 14.80
CA ARG A 47 3.01 7.88 15.93
C ARG A 47 1.67 7.16 16.01
N PHE A 48 1.10 6.77 14.87
CA PHE A 48 -0.11 5.96 14.85
C PHE A 48 0.13 4.54 15.36
N LEU A 49 1.24 3.91 14.98
CA LEU A 49 1.65 2.62 15.53
C LEU A 49 1.89 2.72 17.05
N ASP A 50 2.60 3.75 17.51
CA ASP A 50 2.86 4.00 18.94
C ASP A 50 1.56 4.23 19.74
N ALA A 51 0.56 4.84 19.10
CA ALA A 51 -0.76 5.04 19.68
C ALA A 51 -1.65 3.76 19.63
N GLY A 52 -1.13 2.66 19.10
CA GLY A 52 -1.71 1.33 19.13
C GLY A 52 -2.38 0.86 17.84
N ALA A 53 -2.21 1.54 16.70
CA ALA A 53 -2.75 1.03 15.44
C ALA A 53 -2.04 -0.28 15.03
N ASP A 54 -2.79 -1.26 14.52
CA ASP A 54 -2.24 -2.56 14.12
C ASP A 54 -1.50 -2.47 12.77
N ILE A 55 -2.02 -1.64 11.86
CA ILE A 55 -1.55 -1.52 10.48
C ILE A 55 -1.78 -0.10 9.98
N ILE A 56 -0.86 0.40 9.15
CA ILE A 56 -0.97 1.71 8.50
C ILE A 56 -1.31 1.51 7.03
N MET A 57 -2.31 2.24 6.55
CA MET A 57 -2.60 2.35 5.13
C MET A 57 -1.73 3.44 4.49
N ILE A 58 -1.09 3.11 3.36
CA ILE A 58 -0.33 4.05 2.54
C ILE A 58 -1.13 4.33 1.26
N GLU A 59 -1.51 5.58 1.06
CA GLU A 59 -2.24 6.06 -0.13
C GLU A 59 -1.39 5.97 -1.40
N SER A 60 -2.04 5.72 -2.55
CA SER A 60 -1.34 5.69 -3.85
C SER A 60 -1.03 7.08 -4.42
N GLU A 61 -1.75 8.11 -3.98
CA GLU A 61 -1.59 9.49 -4.44
C GLU A 61 -0.18 10.02 -4.18
N GLY A 62 0.49 10.50 -5.23
CA GLY A 62 1.88 10.96 -5.17
C GLY A 62 2.92 9.83 -5.23
N ILE A 63 2.50 8.55 -5.21
CA ILE A 63 3.38 7.38 -5.34
C ILE A 63 3.20 6.69 -6.68
N THR A 64 2.01 6.16 -6.94
CA THR A 64 1.64 5.47 -8.19
C THR A 64 0.52 6.19 -8.94
N GLU A 65 -0.23 7.03 -8.24
CA GLU A 65 -1.31 7.86 -8.77
C GLU A 65 -0.90 9.35 -8.80
N ASN A 66 -1.47 10.12 -9.72
CA ASN A 66 -1.20 11.56 -9.92
C ASN A 66 0.27 11.95 -10.21
N VAL A 67 1.13 10.97 -10.49
CA VAL A 67 2.55 11.16 -10.84
C VAL A 67 2.85 10.83 -12.31
N ARG A 68 3.86 11.48 -12.88
CA ARG A 68 4.36 11.15 -14.24
C ARG A 68 5.19 9.87 -14.27
N SER A 69 5.84 9.55 -13.15
CA SER A 69 6.69 8.38 -12.96
C SER A 69 6.51 7.89 -11.55
N TRP A 70 6.35 6.58 -11.36
CA TRP A 70 6.17 5.99 -10.04
C TRP A 70 7.34 6.27 -9.11
N ARG A 71 7.01 6.66 -7.88
CA ARG A 71 7.98 6.89 -6.80
C ARG A 71 8.21 5.63 -5.98
N THR A 72 8.83 4.63 -6.61
CA THR A 72 9.09 3.32 -6.00
C THR A 72 10.05 3.37 -4.81
N ASP A 73 10.75 4.49 -4.61
CA ASP A 73 11.52 4.79 -3.40
C ASP A 73 10.63 4.86 -2.15
N VAL A 74 9.41 5.38 -2.27
CA VAL A 74 8.56 5.68 -1.11
C VAL A 74 8.14 4.43 -0.35
N PRO A 75 7.56 3.37 -0.98
CA PRO A 75 7.25 2.15 -0.25
C PRO A 75 8.47 1.54 0.46
N THR A 76 9.64 1.62 -0.18
CA THR A 76 10.90 1.14 0.40
C THR A 76 11.29 1.91 1.67
N LEU A 77 11.12 3.23 1.68
CA LEU A 77 11.39 4.05 2.87
C LEU A 77 10.45 3.69 4.03
N PHE A 78 9.16 3.52 3.77
CA PHE A 78 8.20 3.07 4.78
C PHE A 78 8.53 1.68 5.33
N ILE A 79 8.86 0.74 4.45
CA ILE A 79 9.19 -0.64 4.84
C ILE A 79 10.46 -0.69 5.69
N ASN A 80 11.48 0.10 5.35
CA ASN A 80 12.74 0.12 6.10
C ASN A 80 12.55 0.63 7.53
N GLU A 81 11.69 1.63 7.73
CA GLU A 81 11.46 2.24 9.05
C GLU A 81 10.42 1.49 9.88
N LEU A 82 9.34 1.01 9.25
CA LEU A 82 8.16 0.51 9.96
C LEU A 82 7.94 -0.99 9.78
N GLY A 83 8.65 -1.66 8.88
CA GLY A 83 8.44 -3.09 8.58
C GLY A 83 7.25 -3.34 7.66
N LEU A 84 7.37 -4.33 6.78
CA LEU A 84 6.36 -4.65 5.75
C LEU A 84 5.03 -5.15 6.33
N ASP A 85 5.09 -5.90 7.42
CA ASP A 85 3.96 -6.56 8.08
C ASP A 85 2.95 -5.58 8.68
N ARG A 86 3.42 -4.38 9.06
CA ARG A 86 2.62 -3.31 9.66
C ARG A 86 2.09 -2.29 8.64
N LEU A 87 2.27 -2.55 7.35
CA LEU A 87 1.87 -1.65 6.26
C LEU A 87 0.88 -2.34 5.32
N MET A 88 -0.06 -1.55 4.80
CA MET A 88 -0.96 -1.90 3.70
C MET A 88 -0.86 -0.82 2.62
N PHE A 89 -0.60 -1.21 1.38
CA PHE A 89 -0.46 -0.27 0.28
C PHE A 89 -1.72 -0.24 -0.57
N GLU A 90 -2.20 0.96 -0.89
CA GLU A 90 -3.22 1.13 -1.90
C GLU A 90 -2.68 0.75 -3.29
N ALA A 91 -3.46 -0.07 -3.98
CA ALA A 91 -3.10 -0.66 -5.26
C ALA A 91 -4.36 -0.88 -6.11
N ALA A 92 -5.06 0.21 -6.43
CA ALA A 92 -6.33 0.17 -7.18
C ALA A 92 -6.19 -0.23 -8.67
N ASP A 93 -4.97 -0.44 -9.17
CA ASP A 93 -4.68 -0.85 -10.55
C ASP A 93 -3.89 -2.19 -10.57
N PRO A 94 -4.19 -3.12 -11.50
CA PRO A 94 -3.47 -4.38 -11.58
C PRO A 94 -1.97 -4.32 -11.77
N ASP A 95 -1.46 -3.30 -12.49
CA ASP A 95 -0.02 -3.13 -12.64
C ASP A 95 0.63 -2.73 -11.32
N VAL A 96 -0.09 -2.01 -10.45
CA VAL A 96 0.39 -1.58 -9.13
C VAL A 96 0.48 -2.77 -8.18
N PHE A 97 -0.58 -3.57 -8.01
CA PHE A 97 -0.49 -4.75 -7.13
C PHE A 97 0.49 -5.81 -7.67
N ALA A 98 0.61 -5.95 -8.99
CA ALA A 98 1.62 -6.82 -9.60
C ALA A 98 3.04 -6.36 -9.26
N TRP A 99 3.28 -5.05 -9.25
CA TRP A 99 4.57 -4.48 -8.85
C TRP A 99 4.87 -4.77 -7.37
N TYR A 100 3.91 -4.57 -6.46
CA TYR A 100 4.12 -4.89 -5.04
C TYR A 100 4.44 -6.37 -4.82
N ILE A 101 3.70 -7.29 -5.45
CA ILE A 101 3.97 -8.74 -5.35
C ILE A 101 5.37 -9.08 -5.86
N LYS A 102 5.76 -8.49 -6.99
CA LYS A 102 7.08 -8.73 -7.59
C LYS A 102 8.23 -8.34 -6.66
N ASN A 103 8.10 -7.22 -5.95
CA ASN A 103 9.20 -6.64 -5.19
C ASN A 103 9.18 -7.04 -3.71
N TYR A 104 8.02 -7.31 -3.13
CA TYR A 104 7.86 -7.57 -1.69
C TYR A 104 7.19 -8.92 -1.39
N GLY A 105 6.85 -9.70 -2.41
CA GLY A 105 6.36 -11.07 -2.27
C GLY A 105 4.83 -11.19 -2.23
N ALA A 106 4.36 -12.44 -2.28
CA ALA A 106 2.93 -12.78 -2.37
C ALA A 106 2.11 -12.49 -1.12
N GLU A 107 2.72 -11.98 -0.04
CA GLU A 107 2.07 -11.74 1.26
C GLU A 107 1.98 -10.26 1.63
N VAL A 108 2.44 -9.36 0.75
CA VAL A 108 2.28 -7.91 0.94
C VAL A 108 0.80 -7.56 1.12
N ASN A 109 0.46 -6.77 2.14
CA ASN A 109 -0.91 -6.32 2.37
C ASN A 109 -1.27 -5.23 1.35
N LEU A 110 -2.37 -5.43 0.63
CA LEU A 110 -2.81 -4.51 -0.41
C LEU A 110 -4.27 -4.13 -0.20
N PHE A 111 -4.58 -2.86 -0.43
CA PHE A 111 -5.94 -2.38 -0.58
C PHE A 111 -6.26 -2.23 -2.06
N ILE A 112 -7.26 -2.97 -2.52
CA ILE A 112 -7.61 -3.08 -3.94
C ILE A 112 -9.10 -2.85 -4.13
N ASP A 113 -9.51 -2.59 -5.37
CA ASP A 113 -10.94 -2.67 -5.70
C ASP A 113 -11.43 -4.13 -5.65
N HIS A 114 -12.64 -4.30 -5.13
CA HIS A 114 -13.28 -5.60 -4.96
C HIS A 114 -13.39 -6.41 -6.27
N SER A 115 -13.52 -5.76 -7.44
CA SER A 115 -13.64 -6.44 -8.73
C SER A 115 -12.34 -7.10 -9.19
N GLN A 116 -11.20 -6.73 -8.61
CA GLN A 116 -9.87 -7.18 -9.02
C GLN A 116 -9.37 -8.39 -8.21
N ILE A 117 -10.14 -8.86 -7.23
CA ILE A 117 -9.72 -9.90 -6.28
C ILE A 117 -9.27 -11.20 -6.97
N VAL A 118 -9.97 -11.64 -8.02
CA VAL A 118 -9.61 -12.88 -8.73
C VAL A 118 -8.24 -12.75 -9.37
N GLN A 119 -7.95 -11.61 -10.00
CA GLN A 119 -6.65 -11.38 -10.63
C GLN A 119 -5.53 -11.32 -9.59
N LEU A 120 -5.75 -10.63 -8.46
CA LEU A 120 -4.80 -10.56 -7.36
C LEU A 120 -4.45 -11.96 -6.84
N GLU A 121 -5.45 -12.79 -6.54
CA GLU A 121 -5.22 -14.12 -5.97
C GLU A 121 -4.53 -15.07 -6.96
N CYS A 122 -4.86 -14.98 -8.26
CA CYS A 122 -4.15 -15.76 -9.27
C CYS A 122 -2.67 -15.36 -9.39
N LEU A 123 -2.33 -14.08 -9.20
CA LEU A 123 -0.93 -13.63 -9.13
C LEU A 123 -0.23 -14.15 -7.86
N ARG A 124 -0.88 -14.06 -6.69
CA ARG A 124 -0.31 -14.57 -5.42
C ARG A 124 -0.06 -16.08 -5.46
N ALA A 125 -0.95 -16.83 -6.10
CA ALA A 125 -0.79 -18.27 -6.31
C ALA A 125 0.19 -18.64 -7.43
N GLY A 126 0.71 -17.67 -8.19
CA GLY A 126 1.64 -17.91 -9.30
C GLY A 126 1.01 -18.62 -10.51
N ILE A 127 -0.32 -18.76 -10.55
CA ILE A 127 -1.10 -19.45 -11.60
C ILE A 127 -1.60 -18.50 -12.70
N TRP A 128 -1.27 -17.21 -12.59
CA TRP A 128 -1.53 -16.18 -13.60
C TRP A 128 -0.44 -15.11 -13.51
N GLY A 129 -0.33 -14.29 -14.55
CA GLY A 129 0.51 -13.11 -14.55
C GLY A 129 1.15 -12.83 -15.90
N THR A 130 1.80 -11.67 -15.98
CA THR A 130 2.64 -11.33 -17.14
C THR A 130 3.94 -12.12 -17.08
N LYS A 131 4.80 -11.96 -18.10
CA LYS A 131 6.18 -12.50 -18.14
C LYS A 131 6.96 -12.29 -16.84
N ASN A 132 6.64 -11.23 -16.08
CA ASN A 132 7.35 -10.89 -14.87
C ASN A 132 6.97 -11.74 -13.65
N LEU A 133 5.75 -12.28 -13.59
CA LEU A 133 5.21 -12.96 -12.41
C LEU A 133 4.81 -14.42 -12.66
N TRP A 134 4.42 -14.79 -13.88
CA TRP A 134 4.00 -16.16 -14.18
C TRP A 134 5.07 -17.20 -13.78
N GLY A 135 4.71 -18.12 -12.89
CA GLY A 135 5.62 -19.16 -12.39
C GLY A 135 6.82 -18.67 -11.57
N ARG A 136 6.81 -17.41 -11.11
CA ARG A 136 7.91 -16.79 -10.35
C ARG A 136 7.52 -16.35 -8.94
N VAL A 137 6.23 -16.44 -8.62
CA VAL A 137 5.72 -16.19 -7.27
C VAL A 137 5.71 -17.53 -6.53
N VAL A 138 6.49 -17.61 -5.44
CA VAL A 138 6.62 -18.82 -4.62
C VAL A 138 6.28 -18.46 -3.19
N THR A 139 5.44 -19.26 -2.55
CA THR A 139 5.14 -19.19 -1.13
C THR A 139 5.56 -20.49 -0.45
N TYR A 140 5.95 -20.40 0.83
CA TYR A 140 6.37 -21.55 1.64
C TYR A 140 5.30 -21.93 2.69
N LYS A 141 4.04 -21.55 2.44
CA LYS A 141 2.95 -21.93 3.33
C LYS A 141 2.78 -23.43 3.24
N ASP A 142 2.77 -24.10 4.39
CA ASP A 142 2.32 -25.49 4.46
C ASP A 142 0.89 -25.56 3.89
N GLY A 143 0.58 -26.65 3.18
CA GLY A 143 -0.76 -26.87 2.64
C GLY A 143 -1.83 -26.75 3.74
N PRO A 144 -3.10 -26.52 3.38
CA PRO A 144 -4.15 -26.31 4.37
C PRO A 144 -4.20 -27.46 5.37
N GLU A 145 -4.20 -27.12 6.68
CA GLU A 145 -4.63 -28.03 7.75
C GLU A 145 -6.11 -28.41 7.59
#